data_AF-A0A8T7FPY8-F1
#
_entry.id   AF-A0A8T7FPY8-F1
#
_cell.length_a   1.000
_cell.length_b   1.000
_cell.length_c   1.000
_cell.angle_alpha   90.00
_cell.angle_beta   90.00
_cell.angle_gamma   90.00
#
_symmetry.space_group_name_H-M   'P 1'
#
loop_
_entity.id
_entity.type
_entity.pdbx_description
1 polymer ?
#
loop_
_entity_poly.entity_id
_entity_poly.type
_entity_poly.pdbx_seq_one_letter_code
_entity_poly.pdbx_strand_id
1 'polypeptide(L)'
;MEEPKPKVEEKEMSTTITLSNGMEFMRVPAGKFIMGSDSSTDNEKPQHIVDIPYDYWMGRFPVTREQYKVYVSVAKDYPVNLIPLQISNLG
;
A
#
# COMPACT_ATOMS: atom_id res chain seq x y z
N MET A 1 1.16 35.01 32.73
CA MET A 1 1.14 35.34 31.30
C MET A 1 1.80 34.16 30.61
N GLU A 2 1.01 33.19 30.18
CA GLU A 2 1.52 32.02 29.46
C GLU A 2 1.39 32.37 27.98
N GLU A 3 2.52 32.44 27.27
CA GLU A 3 2.52 32.74 25.85
C GLU A 3 1.78 31.63 25.10
N PRO A 4 0.88 31.98 24.14
CA PRO A 4 0.20 30.97 23.35
C PRO A 4 1.25 30.25 22.49
N LYS A 5 1.43 28.95 22.75
CA LYS A 5 2.23 28.07 21.90
C LYS A 5 1.79 28.24 20.44
N PRO A 6 2.73 28.27 19.48
CA PRO A 6 2.39 28.49 18.08
C PRO A 6 1.40 27.41 17.66
N LYS A 7 0.23 27.86 17.21
CA LYS A 7 -0.80 27.02 16.63
C LYS A 7 -0.19 26.50 15.32
N VAL A 8 0.36 25.29 15.36
CA VAL A 8 0.76 24.59 14.14
C VAL A 8 -0.53 24.44 13.35
N GLU A 9 -0.70 25.28 12.32
CA GLU A 9 -1.74 25.08 11.32
C GLU A 9 -1.40 23.75 10.65
N GLU A 10 -2.02 22.67 11.14
CA GLU A 10 -2.13 21.41 10.45
C GLU A 10 -2.86 21.69 9.15
N LYS A 11 -2.11 22.09 8.12
CA LYS A 11 -2.57 22.06 6.74
C LYS A 11 -3.15 20.67 6.56
N GLU A 12 -4.46 20.59 6.32
CA GLU A 12 -5.21 19.37 6.09
C GLU A 12 -4.63 18.65 4.85
N MET A 13 -3.53 17.94 5.06
CA MET A 13 -2.85 17.17 4.04
C MET A 13 -3.67 15.91 3.88
N SER A 14 -4.46 15.85 2.80
CA SER A 14 -5.33 14.73 2.47
C SER A 14 -4.62 13.40 2.75
N THR A 15 -5.13 12.62 3.71
CA THR A 15 -4.56 11.31 4.06
C THR A 15 -4.87 10.25 2.99
N THR A 16 -5.82 10.54 2.12
CA THR A 16 -6.32 9.61 1.10
C THR A 16 -6.38 10.29 -0.26
N ILE A 17 -5.96 9.58 -1.30
CA ILE A 17 -6.28 9.90 -2.70
C ILE A 17 -7.09 8.75 -3.30
N THR A 18 -8.09 9.10 -4.12
CA THR A 18 -8.88 8.15 -4.90
C THR A 18 -8.65 8.43 -6.38
N LEU A 19 -8.18 7.42 -7.10
CA LEU A 19 -7.96 7.50 -8.54
C LEU A 19 -9.31 7.38 -9.29
N SER A 20 -9.34 7.79 -10.56
CA SER A 20 -10.52 7.74 -11.41
C SER A 20 -11.08 6.32 -11.62
N ASN A 21 -10.26 5.29 -11.44
CA ASN A 21 -10.65 3.89 -11.48
C ASN A 21 -11.12 3.34 -10.10
N GLY A 22 -11.33 4.22 -9.12
CA GLY A 22 -11.80 3.87 -7.77
C GLY A 22 -10.73 3.28 -6.85
N MET A 23 -9.45 3.23 -7.25
CA MET A 23 -8.38 2.80 -6.36
C MET A 23 -8.10 3.85 -5.27
N GLU A 24 -8.09 3.41 -4.02
CA GLU A 24 -7.76 4.25 -2.87
C GLU A 24 -6.30 4.03 -2.44
N PHE A 25 -5.60 5.13 -2.18
CA PHE A 25 -4.26 5.12 -1.60
C PHE A 25 -4.24 5.94 -0.32
N MET A 26 -3.49 5.46 0.66
CA MET A 26 -3.28 6.12 1.95
C MET A 26 -1.86 6.69 1.98
N ARG A 27 -1.73 7.92 2.47
CA ARG A 27 -0.43 8.55 2.72
C ARG A 27 0.18 7.87 3.94
N VAL A 28 1.39 7.35 3.79
CA VAL A 28 2.25 6.94 4.88
C VAL A 28 3.29 8.03 5.08
N PRO A 29 3.30 8.72 6.24
CA PRO A 29 4.24 9.79 6.49
C PRO A 29 5.67 9.25 6.61
N ALA A 30 6.64 10.11 6.28
CA ALA A 30 8.05 9.87 6.57
C ALA A 30 8.23 9.53 8.06
N GLY A 31 9.11 8.58 8.36
CA GLY A 31 9.34 8.20 9.74
C GLY A 31 10.16 6.95 9.93
N LYS A 32 10.41 6.67 11.20
CA LYS A 32 11.12 5.48 11.65
C LYS A 32 10.13 4.47 12.20
N PHE A 33 10.35 3.20 11.87
CA PHE A 33 9.60 2.10 12.46
C PHE A 33 10.50 0.89 12.63
N ILE A 34 10.01 -0.06 13.41
CA ILE A 34 10.71 -1.30 13.69
C ILE A 34 10.22 -2.36 12.69
N MET A 35 11.14 -2.90 11.89
CA MET A 35 10.87 -3.96 10.92
C MET A 35 11.46 -5.30 11.40
N GLY A 36 10.75 -6.39 11.13
CA GLY A 36 11.16 -7.74 11.53
C GLY A 36 10.73 -8.10 12.95
N SER A 37 11.05 -9.33 13.34
CA SER A 37 10.67 -9.91 14.64
C SER A 37 11.72 -10.89 15.13
N ASP A 38 12.24 -10.66 16.34
CA ASP A 38 13.22 -11.56 16.98
C ASP A 38 12.63 -12.92 17.40
N SER A 39 11.30 -13.01 17.50
CA SER A 39 10.58 -14.23 17.92
C SER A 39 10.01 -15.06 16.77
N SER A 40 10.22 -14.65 15.50
CA SER A 40 9.67 -15.32 14.31
C SER A 40 10.68 -16.28 13.63
N THR A 41 10.46 -16.61 12.35
CA THR A 41 11.37 -17.40 11.51
C THR A 41 12.65 -16.62 11.15
N ASP A 42 13.71 -17.32 10.77
CA ASP A 42 15.04 -16.71 10.56
C ASP A 42 15.06 -15.63 9.47
N ASN A 43 14.16 -15.72 8.48
CA ASN A 43 14.02 -14.71 7.42
C ASN A 43 13.29 -13.43 7.87
N GLU A 44 12.69 -13.41 9.06
CA GLU A 44 12.06 -12.21 9.65
C GLU A 44 12.96 -11.54 10.71
N LYS A 45 14.14 -12.12 10.99
CA LYS A 45 15.12 -11.63 11.97
C LYS A 45 16.28 -10.87 11.31
N PRO A 46 16.98 -10.01 12.07
CA PRO A 46 16.60 -9.50 13.38
C PRO A 46 15.59 -8.36 13.26
N GLN A 47 14.97 -8.02 14.38
CA GLN A 47 14.24 -6.78 14.50
C GLN A 47 15.21 -5.59 14.41
N HIS A 48 14.93 -4.61 13.55
CA HIS A 48 15.79 -3.42 13.36
C HIS A 48 14.99 -2.18 12.97
N ILE A 49 15.56 -1.00 13.23
CA ILE A 49 14.93 0.29 12.89
C ILE A 49 15.16 0.59 11.40
N VAL A 50 14.08 0.86 10.69
CA VAL A 50 14.07 1.36 9.31
C VAL A 50 13.65 2.82 9.32
N ASP A 51 14.35 3.66 8.56
CA ASP A 51 14.03 5.08 8.37
C ASP A 51 13.64 5.36 6.92
N ILE A 52 12.42 5.81 6.69
CA ILE A 52 11.95 6.25 5.39
C ILE A 52 11.81 7.78 5.44
N PRO A 53 12.75 8.54 4.83
CA PRO A 53 12.84 9.99 5.01
C PRO A 53 11.86 10.78 4.14
N TYR A 54 10.87 10.12 3.54
CA TYR A 54 9.89 10.74 2.66
C TYR A 54 8.50 10.13 2.83
N ASP A 55 7.48 10.94 2.62
CA ASP A 55 6.10 10.46 2.52
C ASP A 55 5.94 9.59 1.28
N TYR A 56 5.12 8.56 1.38
CA TYR A 56 4.76 7.72 0.24
C TYR A 56 3.29 7.32 0.29
N TRP A 57 2.78 6.81 -0.84
CA TRP A 57 1.41 6.37 -0.97
C TRP A 57 1.35 4.86 -1.09
N MET A 58 0.49 4.22 -0.31
CA MET A 58 0.27 2.78 -0.36
C MET A 58 -1.19 2.51 -0.70
N GLY A 59 -1.44 1.55 -1.59
CA GLY A 59 -2.80 1.12 -1.90
C GLY A 59 -3.49 0.62 -0.63
N ARG A 60 -4.69 1.13 -0.35
CA ARG A 60 -5.47 0.72 0.83
C ARG A 60 -5.85 -0.76 0.77
N PHE A 61 -6.03 -1.27 -0.45
CA PHE A 61 -6.42 -2.65 -0.73
C PHE A 61 -5.48 -3.26 -1.78
N PRO A 62 -5.30 -4.59 -1.77
CA PRO A 62 -4.69 -5.30 -2.89
C PRO A 62 -5.43 -5.02 -4.21
N VAL A 63 -4.70 -5.06 -5.32
CA VAL A 63 -5.27 -4.91 -6.65
C VAL A 63 -6.29 -6.03 -6.89
N THR A 64 -7.52 -5.65 -7.25
CA THR A 64 -8.58 -6.62 -7.53
C THR A 64 -8.44 -7.23 -8.91
N ARG A 65 -9.06 -8.39 -9.12
CA ARG A 65 -9.10 -9.05 -10.43
C ARG A 65 -9.71 -8.16 -11.51
N GLU A 66 -10.75 -7.39 -11.18
CA GLU A 66 -11.40 -6.48 -12.12
C GLU A 66 -10.49 -5.31 -12.50
N GLN A 67 -9.76 -4.74 -11.54
CA GLN A 67 -8.76 -3.71 -11.82
C GLN A 67 -7.63 -4.26 -12.71
N TYR A 68 -7.18 -5.48 -12.46
CA TYR A 68 -6.15 -6.14 -13.28
C TYR A 68 -6.65 -6.42 -14.71
N LYS A 69 -7.90 -6.84 -14.90
CA LYS A 69 -8.49 -7.03 -16.24
C LYS A 69 -8.49 -5.73 -17.05
N VAL A 70 -8.76 -4.58 -16.42
CA VAL A 70 -8.68 -3.27 -17.08
C VAL A 70 -7.26 -2.97 -17.56
N TYR A 71 -6.24 -3.29 -16.74
CA TYR A 71 -4.85 -3.16 -17.16
C TYR A 71 -4.53 -4.05 -18.37
N VAL A 72 -4.92 -5.32 -18.30
CA VAL A 72 -4.67 -6.31 -19.36
C VAL A 72 -5.36 -5.95 -20.67
N SER A 73 -6.57 -5.37 -20.64
CA SER A 73 -7.31 -5.03 -21.86
C SER A 73 -6.68 -3.89 -22.67
N VAL A 74 -5.91 -3.01 -22.01
CA VAL A 74 -5.25 -1.87 -22.66
C VAL A 74 -3.77 -2.14 -22.96
N ALA A 75 -3.16 -3.11 -22.29
CA ALA A 75 -1.75 -3.43 -22.47
C ALA A 75 -1.55 -4.26 -23.75
N LYS A 76 -0.78 -3.72 -24.70
CA LYS A 76 -0.62 -4.26 -26.07
C LYS A 76 0.13 -5.59 -26.18
N ASP A 77 0.78 -6.07 -25.11
CA ASP A 77 1.76 -7.16 -25.20
C ASP A 77 1.63 -8.24 -24.09
N TYR A 78 0.41 -8.46 -23.60
CA TYR A 78 0.13 -9.57 -22.67
C TYR A 78 -0.55 -10.73 -23.39
N PRO A 79 0.11 -11.88 -23.59
CA PRO A 79 -0.56 -13.09 -24.04
C PRO A 79 -1.43 -13.61 -22.89
N VAL A 80 -2.69 -13.18 -22.86
CA VAL A 80 -3.72 -13.76 -21.98
C VAL A 80 -4.12 -15.15 -22.47
N ASN A 81 -3.24 -16.13 -22.26
CA ASN A 81 -3.73 -17.48 -22.03
C ASN A 81 -4.34 -17.50 -20.63
N LEU A 82 -5.58 -17.00 -20.54
CA LEU A 82 -6.46 -17.25 -19.42
C LEU A 82 -6.64 -18.77 -19.33
N ILE A 83 -5.77 -19.46 -18.60
CA ILE A 83 -6.14 -20.77 -18.06
C ILE A 83 -7.37 -20.47 -17.21
N PRO A 84 -8.57 -20.98 -17.57
CA PRO A 84 -9.70 -20.84 -16.68
C PRO A 84 -9.26 -21.42 -15.34
N LEU A 85 -9.49 -20.69 -14.26
CA LEU A 85 -9.45 -21.28 -12.91
C LEU A 85 -10.51 -22.38 -12.90
N GLN A 86 -10.15 -23.57 -13.38
CA GLN A 86 -10.90 -24.78 -13.12
C GLN A 86 -10.76 -24.98 -11.61
N ILE A 87 -11.76 -24.49 -10.89
CA ILE A 87 -12.12 -25.04 -9.60
C ILE A 87 -12.44 -26.50 -9.91
N SER A 88 -11.44 -27.37 -9.84
CA SER A 88 -11.67 -28.80 -9.80
C SER A 88 -12.41 -29.03 -8.49
N ASN A 89 -13.73 -29.22 -8.59
CA ASN A 89 -14.48 -29.84 -7.51
C ASN A 89 -13.76 -31.14 -7.15
N LEU A 90 -13.16 -31.17 -5.96
CA LEU A 90 -12.72 -32.40 -5.33
C LEU A 90 -13.99 -33.23 -5.08
N GLY A 91 -14.06 -34.37 -5.74
CA GLY A 91 -15.01 -35.44 -5.42
C GLY A 91 -14.61 -36.16 -4.13
#